data_AF-A0A837LGV8-F1
#
_entry.id   AF-A0A837LGV8-F1
#
_cell.length_a   1.000
_cell.length_b   1.000
_cell.length_c   1.000
_cell.angle_alpha   90.00
_cell.angle_beta   90.00
_cell.angle_gamma   90.00
#
_symmetry.space_group_name_H-M   'P 1'
#
loop_
_entity.id
_entity.type
_entity.pdbx_description
1 polymer ?
#
loop_
_entity_poly.entity_id
_entity_poly.type
_entity_poly.pdbx_seq_one_letter_code
_entity_poly.pdbx_strand_id
1 'polypeptide(L)'
;MTNHTNWTGDLTEGATIFIATQNGQFSKCRVESVRDRYFSVEGIEREFDKLNACSVDGLLHSYPDDFESRENFGLCQQKNRLMSLQIDSLSLQQVQHMLAGLELARKRYGFQYRGSKADDTNQKGRLAMSIDDSLHPIQIAYILAGLKLSLLQTEVNHDC
;
A
#
# COMPACT_ATOMS: atom_id res chain seq x y z
N MET A 1 -10.16 -12.50 -22.00
CA MET A 1 -8.81 -13.05 -21.74
C MET A 1 -7.84 -12.09 -22.39
N THR A 2 -7.27 -11.17 -21.61
CA THR A 2 -6.20 -10.28 -22.06
C THR A 2 -4.97 -11.14 -22.33
N ASN A 3 -4.43 -11.08 -23.55
CA ASN A 3 -3.13 -11.67 -23.87
C ASN A 3 -2.10 -11.00 -22.97
N HIS A 4 -1.75 -11.65 -21.85
CA HIS A 4 -0.52 -11.32 -21.14
C HIS A 4 0.60 -11.68 -22.11
N THR A 5 1.14 -10.66 -22.79
CA THR A 5 2.45 -10.73 -23.40
C THR A 5 3.37 -11.42 -22.39
N ASN A 6 4.09 -12.46 -22.81
CA ASN A 6 5.05 -13.17 -21.96
C ASN A 6 6.22 -12.24 -21.63
N TRP A 7 5.97 -11.24 -20.79
CA TRP A 7 6.84 -10.08 -20.53
C TRP A 7 8.17 -10.52 -19.91
N THR A 8 8.17 -11.66 -19.23
CA THR A 8 9.37 -12.31 -18.68
C THR A 8 10.31 -12.81 -19.79
N GLY A 9 9.83 -12.96 -21.03
CA GLY A 9 10.67 -13.34 -22.18
C GLY A 9 11.81 -12.35 -22.43
N ASP A 10 11.52 -11.05 -22.28
CA ASP A 10 12.48 -9.96 -22.47
C ASP A 10 13.18 -9.52 -21.17
N LEU A 11 13.05 -10.31 -20.10
CA LEU A 11 13.59 -9.99 -18.79
C LEU A 11 15.13 -10.01 -18.81
N THR A 12 15.75 -9.00 -18.21
CA THR A 12 17.20 -8.86 -18.11
C THR A 12 17.64 -8.74 -16.65
N GLU A 13 18.89 -9.14 -16.38
CA GLU A 13 19.49 -8.96 -15.06
C GLU A 13 19.54 -7.48 -14.68
N GLY A 14 19.26 -7.18 -13.42
CA GLY A 14 19.16 -5.82 -12.92
C GLY A 14 17.84 -5.11 -13.21
N ALA A 15 16.94 -5.69 -14.00
CA ALA A 15 15.61 -5.14 -14.25
C ALA A 15 14.82 -4.96 -12.95
N THR A 16 14.05 -3.87 -12.89
CA THR A 16 13.09 -3.66 -11.81
C THR A 16 11.83 -4.44 -12.11
N ILE A 17 11.32 -5.15 -11.11
CA ILE A 17 10.03 -5.84 -11.16
C ILE A 17 9.29 -5.63 -9.83
N PHE A 18 8.01 -5.98 -9.82
CA PHE A 18 7.23 -6.06 -8.59
C PHE A 18 6.91 -7.51 -8.27
N ILE A 19 6.87 -7.83 -6.98
CA ILE A 19 6.47 -9.14 -6.49
C ILE A 19 5.30 -8.97 -5.55
N ALA A 20 4.23 -9.70 -5.81
CA ALA A 20 3.09 -9.80 -4.93
C ALA A 20 3.02 -11.17 -4.25
N THR A 21 2.75 -11.16 -2.96
CA THR A 21 2.27 -12.33 -2.23
C THR A 21 0.80 -12.61 -2.55
N GLN A 22 0.31 -13.80 -2.22
CA GLN A 22 -1.11 -14.16 -2.39
C GLN A 22 -2.09 -13.26 -1.62
N ASN A 23 -1.66 -12.63 -0.53
CA ASN A 23 -2.48 -11.67 0.23
C ASN A 23 -2.39 -10.23 -0.30
N GLY A 24 -1.74 -10.01 -1.46
CA GLY A 24 -1.67 -8.71 -2.12
C GLY A 24 -0.64 -7.75 -1.52
N GLN A 25 0.37 -8.24 -0.79
CA GLN A 25 1.52 -7.40 -0.42
C GLN A 25 2.49 -7.29 -1.58
N PHE A 26 2.76 -6.07 -2.01
CA PHE A 26 3.67 -5.76 -3.11
C PHE A 26 5.04 -5.32 -2.59
N SER A 27 6.09 -5.91 -3.15
CA SER A 27 7.48 -5.53 -2.96
C SER A 27 8.08 -5.11 -4.30
N LYS A 28 8.93 -4.07 -4.29
CA LYS A 28 9.73 -3.67 -5.44
C LYS A 28 11.08 -4.38 -5.36
N CYS A 29 11.44 -5.13 -6.39
CA CYS A 29 12.62 -5.97 -6.37
C CYS A 29 13.46 -5.79 -7.64
N ARG A 30 14.70 -6.27 -7.60
CA ARG A 30 15.60 -6.33 -8.76
C ARG A 30 15.84 -7.77 -9.15
N VAL A 31 15.79 -8.04 -10.44
CA VAL A 31 16.18 -9.33 -11.01
C VAL A 31 17.68 -9.53 -10.79
N GLU A 32 18.05 -10.63 -10.19
CA GLU A 32 19.45 -10.95 -9.87
C GLU A 32 20.09 -11.78 -10.99
N SER A 33 19.40 -12.82 -11.47
CA SER A 33 19.88 -13.64 -12.58
C SER A 33 18.74 -14.07 -13.50
N VAL A 34 19.03 -14.24 -14.80
CA VAL A 34 18.05 -14.73 -15.79
C VAL A 34 18.62 -15.95 -16.53
N ARG A 35 17.84 -17.03 -16.55
CA ARG A 35 18.11 -18.26 -17.29
C ARG A 35 17.00 -18.50 -18.32
N ASP A 36 17.14 -19.62 -19.03
CA ASP A 36 16.26 -19.97 -20.14
C ASP A 36 14.78 -20.06 -19.72
N ARG A 37 14.50 -20.77 -18.61
CA ARG A 37 13.13 -20.95 -18.06
C ARG A 37 12.87 -20.25 -16.73
N TYR A 38 13.92 -19.81 -16.05
CA TYR A 38 13.83 -19.31 -14.68
C TYR A 38 14.54 -17.97 -14.51
N PHE A 39 14.20 -17.24 -13.46
CA PHE A 39 14.95 -16.09 -12.99
C PHE A 39 14.97 -16.05 -11.46
N SER A 40 16.00 -15.43 -10.88
CA SER A 40 16.09 -15.16 -9.45
C SER A 40 15.94 -13.68 -9.16
N VAL A 41 15.55 -13.36 -7.93
CA VAL A 41 15.24 -12.00 -7.50
C VAL A 41 15.97 -11.71 -6.20
N GLU A 42 16.56 -10.53 -6.12
CA GLU A 42 17.33 -10.08 -4.96
C GLU A 42 16.53 -10.22 -3.66
N GLY A 43 17.11 -10.90 -2.68
CA GLY A 43 16.51 -11.08 -1.35
C GLY A 43 15.41 -12.15 -1.29
N ILE A 44 15.18 -12.91 -2.36
CA ILE A 44 14.19 -14.01 -2.39
C ILE A 44 14.89 -15.29 -2.82
N GLU A 45 14.97 -16.26 -1.90
CA GLU A 45 15.66 -17.54 -2.13
C GLU A 45 14.98 -18.43 -3.20
N ARG A 46 13.71 -18.15 -3.51
CA ARG A 46 12.92 -18.94 -4.47
C ARG A 46 13.17 -18.47 -5.90
N GLU A 47 13.38 -19.41 -6.81
CA GLU A 47 13.38 -19.14 -8.25
C GLU A 47 11.95 -18.91 -8.78
N PHE A 48 11.85 -18.16 -9.88
CA PHE A 48 10.61 -17.84 -10.57
C PHE A 48 10.59 -18.47 -11.96
N ASP A 49 9.47 -19.09 -12.32
CA ASP A 49 9.20 -19.63 -13.64
C ASP A 49 8.79 -18.50 -14.60
N LYS A 50 9.52 -18.36 -15.71
CA LYS A 50 9.27 -17.29 -16.70
C LYS A 50 7.89 -17.44 -17.35
N LEU A 51 7.46 -18.66 -17.65
CA LEU A 51 6.21 -18.91 -18.38
C LEU A 51 4.99 -18.44 -17.58
N ASN A 52 5.01 -18.68 -16.27
CA ASN A 52 3.88 -18.36 -15.38
C ASN A 52 4.09 -17.06 -14.60
N ALA A 53 5.28 -16.45 -14.70
CA ALA A 53 5.68 -15.27 -13.95
C ALA A 53 5.43 -15.42 -12.44
N CYS A 54 5.67 -16.60 -11.88
CA CYS A 54 5.46 -16.90 -10.46
C CYS A 54 6.62 -17.72 -9.89
N SER A 55 6.76 -17.73 -8.56
CA SER A 55 7.71 -18.62 -7.90
C SER A 55 7.36 -20.08 -8.19
N VAL A 56 8.36 -20.96 -8.14
CA VAL A 56 8.17 -22.40 -8.43
C VAL A 56 7.11 -23.06 -7.53
N ASP A 57 6.90 -22.54 -6.31
CA ASP A 57 5.86 -22.99 -5.37
C ASP A 57 4.50 -22.28 -5.55
N GLY A 58 4.39 -21.33 -6.49
CA GLY A 58 3.16 -20.59 -6.79
C GLY A 58 2.71 -19.60 -5.71
N LEU A 59 3.56 -19.28 -4.73
CA LEU A 59 3.21 -18.38 -3.62
C LEU A 59 3.47 -16.90 -3.92
N LEU A 60 4.36 -16.61 -4.86
CA LEU A 60 4.75 -15.26 -5.25
C LEU A 60 4.49 -15.06 -6.73
N HIS A 61 3.88 -13.93 -7.08
CA HIS A 61 3.64 -13.53 -8.46
C HIS A 61 4.53 -12.33 -8.80
N SER A 62 5.16 -12.38 -9.97
CA SER A 62 5.98 -11.30 -10.49
C SER A 62 5.20 -10.48 -11.51
N TYR A 63 5.46 -9.18 -11.53
CA TYR A 63 4.83 -8.21 -12.40
C TYR A 63 5.89 -7.28 -13.00
N PRO A 64 5.71 -6.82 -14.26
CA PRO A 64 6.64 -5.91 -14.91
C PRO A 64 6.65 -4.54 -14.23
N ASP A 65 7.67 -3.73 -14.50
CA ASP A 65 7.71 -2.33 -14.07
C ASP A 65 6.85 -1.41 -14.97
N ASP A 66 5.53 -1.63 -14.95
CA ASP A 66 4.55 -0.86 -15.70
C ASP A 66 3.68 0.04 -14.81
N PHE A 67 2.77 0.80 -15.43
CA PHE A 67 1.91 1.74 -14.72
C PHE A 67 1.03 1.05 -13.66
N GLU A 68 0.37 -0.05 -14.01
CA GLU A 68 -0.56 -0.76 -13.13
C GLU A 68 0.18 -1.35 -11.92
N SER A 69 1.36 -1.94 -12.14
CA SER A 69 2.17 -2.52 -11.06
C SER A 69 2.73 -1.45 -10.13
N ARG A 70 3.14 -0.30 -10.67
CA ARG A 70 3.56 0.87 -9.87
C ARG A 70 2.41 1.44 -9.04
N GLU A 71 1.21 1.51 -9.60
CA GLU A 71 0.02 1.96 -8.89
C GLU A 71 -0.32 1.01 -7.73
N ASN A 72 -0.38 -0.30 -7.99
CA ASN A 72 -0.64 -1.32 -6.97
C ASN A 72 0.41 -1.31 -5.86
N PHE A 73 1.70 -1.19 -6.21
CA PHE A 73 2.76 -1.00 -5.23
C PHE A 73 2.55 0.27 -4.40
N GLY A 74 2.21 1.39 -5.02
CA GLY A 74 1.92 2.65 -4.33
C GLY A 74 0.77 2.54 -3.33
N LEU A 75 -0.32 1.88 -3.72
CA LEU A 75 -1.46 1.61 -2.82
C LEU A 75 -1.07 0.70 -1.65
N CYS A 76 -0.29 -0.34 -1.92
CA CYS A 76 0.24 -1.23 -0.88
C CYS A 76 1.11 -0.46 0.13
N GLN A 77 2.01 0.40 -0.34
CA GLN A 77 2.86 1.24 0.52
C GLN A 77 2.03 2.21 1.37
N GLN A 78 0.98 2.81 0.82
CA GLN A 78 0.07 3.65 1.60
C GLN A 78 -0.65 2.86 2.70
N LYS A 79 -1.17 1.67 2.37
CA LYS A 79 -1.79 0.79 3.36
C LYS A 79 -0.81 0.41 4.46
N ASN A 80 0.38 -0.07 4.12
CA ASN A 80 1.40 -0.45 5.08
C ASN A 80 1.79 0.72 5.99
N ARG A 81 1.99 1.91 5.42
CA ARG A 81 2.26 3.14 6.18
C ARG A 81 1.16 3.41 7.19
N LEU A 82 -0.11 3.37 6.76
CA LEU A 82 -1.25 3.63 7.65
C LEU A 82 -1.32 2.60 8.79
N MET A 83 -1.18 1.31 8.48
CA MET A 83 -1.22 0.22 9.46
C MET A 83 -0.06 0.27 10.47
N SER A 84 1.10 0.80 10.06
CA SER A 84 2.27 0.95 10.93
C SER A 84 2.22 2.17 11.85
N LEU A 85 1.22 3.05 11.72
CA LEU A 85 1.15 4.26 12.54
C LEU A 85 0.91 3.92 14.01
N GLN A 86 1.78 4.43 14.88
CA GLN A 86 1.56 4.42 16.32
C GLN A 86 0.55 5.51 16.69
N ILE A 87 -0.73 5.17 16.71
CA ILE A 87 -1.82 6.15 16.92
C ILE A 87 -1.66 6.88 18.26
N ASP A 88 -1.14 6.22 19.28
CA ASP A 88 -0.90 6.82 20.60
C ASP A 88 0.15 7.92 20.57
N SER A 89 1.13 7.88 19.64
CA SER A 89 2.14 8.92 19.50
C SER A 89 1.66 10.14 18.69
N LEU A 90 0.50 10.07 18.05
CA LEU A 90 -0.05 11.18 17.27
C LEU A 90 -0.60 12.27 18.19
N SER A 91 -0.47 13.53 17.78
CA SER A 91 -1.13 14.66 18.44
C SER A 91 -2.65 14.61 18.20
N LEU A 92 -3.42 15.26 19.06
CA LEU A 92 -4.87 15.33 18.89
C LEU A 92 -5.24 16.00 17.55
N GLN A 93 -4.52 17.04 17.14
CA GLN A 93 -4.73 17.72 15.86
C GLN A 93 -4.47 16.80 14.67
N GLN A 94 -3.42 15.97 14.70
CA GLN A 94 -3.14 14.98 13.66
C GLN A 94 -4.30 13.97 13.53
N VAL A 95 -4.76 13.45 14.67
CA VAL A 95 -5.88 12.50 14.73
C VAL A 95 -7.16 13.13 14.18
N GLN A 96 -7.44 14.39 14.50
CA GLN A 96 -8.61 15.12 13.99
C GLN A 96 -8.57 15.27 12.47
N HIS A 97 -7.42 15.63 11.89
CA HIS A 97 -7.29 15.76 10.44
C HIS A 97 -7.42 14.41 9.74
N MET A 98 -6.86 13.34 10.33
CA MET A 98 -7.02 11.98 9.81
C MET A 98 -8.48 11.53 9.80
N LEU A 99 -9.22 11.78 10.88
CA LEU A 99 -10.66 11.50 10.97
C LEU A 99 -11.48 12.34 9.99
N ALA A 100 -11.16 13.62 9.84
CA ALA A 100 -11.80 14.50 8.86
C ALA A 100 -11.58 14.01 7.42
N GLY A 101 -10.37 13.56 7.09
CA GLY A 101 -10.06 12.92 5.81
C GLY A 101 -10.92 11.68 5.57
N LEU A 102 -11.01 10.78 6.56
CA LEU A 102 -11.86 9.60 6.48
C LEU A 102 -13.34 9.94 6.28
N GLU A 103 -13.86 10.93 6.99
CA GLU A 103 -15.25 11.35 6.85
C GLU A 103 -15.52 11.95 5.47
N LEU A 104 -14.60 12.75 4.94
CA LEU A 104 -14.68 13.30 3.60
C LEU A 104 -14.71 12.19 2.53
N ALA A 105 -13.86 11.18 2.65
CA ALA A 105 -13.88 10.02 1.76
C ALA A 105 -15.22 9.27 1.84
N ARG A 106 -15.75 9.04 3.05
CA ARG A 106 -17.04 8.38 3.25
C ARG A 106 -18.19 9.16 2.62
N LYS A 107 -18.27 10.48 2.84
CA LYS A 107 -19.30 11.34 2.24
C LYS A 107 -19.22 11.35 0.71
N ARG A 108 -18.01 11.49 0.15
CA ARG A 108 -17.83 11.64 -1.30
C ARG A 108 -18.09 10.35 -2.08
N TYR A 109 -17.78 9.19 -1.49
CA TYR A 109 -17.82 7.90 -2.18
C TYR A 109 -18.84 6.91 -1.59
N GLY A 110 -19.67 7.35 -0.64
CA GLY A 110 -20.77 6.54 -0.10
C GLY A 110 -20.36 5.37 0.79
N PHE A 111 -19.15 5.40 1.37
CA PHE A 111 -18.69 4.31 2.24
C PHE A 111 -19.42 4.33 3.59
N GLN A 112 -19.93 3.17 4.02
CA GLN A 112 -20.64 3.03 5.29
C GLN A 112 -19.71 3.24 6.50
N TYR A 113 -20.24 3.87 7.55
CA TYR A 113 -19.54 4.03 8.83
C TYR A 113 -19.50 2.68 9.56
N ARG A 114 -18.30 2.15 9.81
CA ARG A 114 -18.09 0.94 10.64
C ARG A 114 -17.60 1.23 12.07
N GLY A 115 -17.59 2.50 12.47
CA GLY A 115 -17.18 2.86 13.84
C GLY A 115 -18.32 2.70 14.85
N SER A 116 -17.95 2.69 16.12
CA SER A 116 -18.90 2.86 17.23
C SER A 116 -19.48 4.29 17.22
N LYS A 117 -20.77 4.44 17.58
CA LYS A 117 -21.43 5.71 17.92
C LYS A 117 -21.12 6.16 19.36
N ALA A 118 -20.15 5.54 20.03
CA ALA A 118 -19.81 5.86 21.42
C ALA A 118 -19.29 7.29 21.58
N ASP A 119 -19.67 7.90 22.69
CA ASP A 119 -19.47 9.29 23.07
C ASP A 119 -18.05 9.83 22.81
N ASP A 120 -18.02 11.12 22.50
CA ASP A 120 -16.99 11.91 21.82
C ASP A 120 -15.59 12.01 22.50
N THR A 121 -15.28 11.22 23.52
CA THR A 121 -14.12 11.50 24.38
C THR A 121 -12.80 10.84 23.98
N ASN A 122 -12.77 9.83 23.10
CA ASN A 122 -11.51 9.20 22.66
C ASN A 122 -11.35 9.15 21.13
N GLN A 123 -10.96 10.28 20.54
CA GLN A 123 -10.68 10.40 19.10
C GLN A 123 -9.57 9.44 18.63
N LYS A 124 -8.55 9.19 19.46
CA LYS A 124 -7.49 8.21 19.18
C LYS A 124 -8.05 6.80 19.06
N GLY A 125 -8.89 6.39 20.01
CA GLY A 125 -9.60 5.11 19.97
C GLY A 125 -10.52 4.98 18.74
N ARG A 126 -11.23 6.07 18.36
CA ARG A 126 -12.06 6.09 17.15
C ARG A 126 -11.24 5.89 15.87
N LEU A 127 -10.08 6.54 15.77
CA LEU A 127 -9.18 6.37 14.64
C LEU A 127 -8.62 4.94 14.60
N ALA A 128 -8.19 4.40 15.74
CA ALA A 128 -7.67 3.04 15.86
C ALA A 128 -8.69 1.99 15.41
N MET A 129 -9.95 2.10 15.84
CA MET A 129 -11.02 1.20 15.39
C MET A 129 -11.39 1.38 13.91
N SER A 130 -11.04 2.51 13.30
CA SER A 130 -11.35 2.78 11.89
C SER A 130 -10.25 2.31 10.94
N ILE A 131 -9.05 2.04 11.44
CA ILE A 131 -7.91 1.56 10.66
C ILE A 131 -7.91 0.04 10.75
N ASP A 132 -8.46 -0.61 9.72
CA ASP A 132 -8.48 -2.06 9.59
C ASP A 132 -8.27 -2.47 8.12
N ASP A 133 -8.09 -3.77 7.90
CA ASP A 133 -7.80 -4.33 6.57
C ASP A 133 -8.91 -4.12 5.53
N SER A 134 -10.12 -3.74 5.95
CA SER A 134 -11.26 -3.51 5.08
C SER A 134 -11.35 -2.09 4.51
N LEU A 135 -10.44 -1.19 4.90
CA LEU A 135 -10.38 0.16 4.34
C LEU A 135 -10.12 0.15 2.84
N HIS A 136 -10.97 0.87 2.10
CA HIS A 136 -10.78 1.08 0.67
C HIS A 136 -9.54 1.96 0.42
N PRO A 137 -8.75 1.75 -0.66
CA PRO A 137 -7.57 2.56 -0.96
C PRO A 137 -7.81 4.07 -0.95
N ILE A 138 -8.97 4.52 -1.44
CA ILE A 138 -9.38 5.93 -1.38
C ILE A 138 -9.50 6.42 0.09
N GLN A 139 -10.06 5.64 1.00
CA GLN A 139 -10.15 6.03 2.41
C GLN A 139 -8.75 6.15 3.03
N ILE A 140 -7.86 5.21 2.72
CA ILE A 140 -6.45 5.24 3.15
C ILE A 140 -5.76 6.53 2.65
N ALA A 141 -5.91 6.85 1.36
CA ALA A 141 -5.32 8.04 0.76
C ALA A 141 -5.81 9.33 1.44
N TYR A 142 -7.11 9.43 1.74
CA TYR A 142 -7.68 10.59 2.42
C TYR A 142 -7.25 10.70 3.89
N ILE A 143 -7.14 9.58 4.61
CA ILE A 143 -6.60 9.56 5.98
C ILE A 143 -5.16 10.08 5.99
N LEU A 144 -4.31 9.55 5.11
CA LEU A 144 -2.91 9.96 5.00
C LEU A 144 -2.76 11.41 4.52
N ALA A 145 -3.66 11.88 3.65
CA ALA A 145 -3.70 13.29 3.24
C ALA A 145 -4.03 14.20 4.44
N GLY A 146 -4.99 13.79 5.29
CA GLY A 146 -5.29 14.49 6.54
C GLY A 146 -4.07 14.59 7.45
N LEU A 147 -3.35 13.49 7.66
CA LEU A 147 -2.11 13.50 8.43
C LEU A 147 -1.07 14.46 7.83
N LYS A 148 -0.85 14.41 6.51
CA LYS A 148 0.12 15.28 5.82
C LYS A 148 -0.23 16.77 5.99
N LEU A 149 -1.51 17.14 5.86
CA LEU A 149 -1.97 18.51 6.05
C LEU A 149 -1.71 19.02 7.47
N SER A 150 -1.95 18.18 8.48
CA SER A 150 -1.69 18.57 9.88
C SER A 150 -0.20 18.81 10.18
N LEU A 151 0.69 18.05 9.54
CA LEU A 151 2.14 18.24 9.66
C LEU A 151 2.58 19.57 9.05
N LEU A 152 2.10 19.88 7.83
CA LEU A 152 2.40 21.15 7.16
C LEU A 152 1.91 22.37 7.95
N GLN A 153 0.74 22.29 8.58
CA GLN A 153 0.23 23.35 9.45
C GLN A 153 1.10 23.56 10.70
N THR A 154 1.72 22.49 11.21
CA THR A 154 2.59 22.57 12.38
C THR A 154 3.90 23.27 12.04
N GLU A 155 4.47 23.00 10.86
CA GLU A 155 5.70 23.66 10.37
C GLU A 155 5.48 25.17 10.16
N VAL A 156 4.39 25.57 9.49
CA VAL A 156 4.09 26.99 9.22
C VAL A 156 3.90 27.79 10.51
N ASN A 157 3.33 27.18 11.56
CA ASN A 157 3.10 27.85 12.84
C ASN A 157 4.34 27.90 13.74
N HIS A 158 5.41 27.16 13.43
CA HIS A 158 6.66 27.19 14.17
C HIS A 158 7.65 28.24 13.65
N ASP A 159 7.47 28.70 12.40
CA ASP A 159 8.29 29.73 11.75
C ASP A 159 7.74 31.17 11.95
N CYS A 160 6.72 31.34 12.80
CA CYS A 160 6.13 32.64 13.19
C CYS A 160 6.46 32.98 14.65
#